data_AF-V8NBR4-F1
#
_entry.id   AF-V8NBR4-F1
#
_cell.length_a   1.000
_cell.length_b   1.000
_cell.length_c   1.000
_cell.angle_alpha   90.00
_cell.angle_beta   90.00
_cell.angle_gamma   90.00
#
_symmetry.space_group_name_H-M   'P 1'
#
loop_
_entity.id
_entity.type
_entity.pdbx_description
1 polymer ?
#
loop_
_entity_poly.entity_id
_entity_poly.type
_entity_poly.pdbx_seq_one_letter_code
_entity_poly.pdbx_strand_id
1 'polypeptide(L)'
;MLHKKTYHVKELQKEIETHTDIFHSLDENGQKILRSLEGSDDGALLQRRLDNMNFRWSELRKKSLNIRSHLEASSDQWRRLHLSLQELLAWLQLKEDELKRQAPIGGDLPTVQKQNDIHRAFMRELKVKDPIILNALETARMFISEKPLEGLEKFYQDPRELSPGERAQNVTRSLKKQADDVKTEWDKLNLQSAGWQKKIDEALERLQELHEAMDDFDLKLHPAETVKESWQPVGDLLIDSLQDQLNKLKGTVAGAELPVKNTESQKATGRGQCICRLRKEEQQGLLSPPPPNATREELWLSCAARLATHMSAQWLQ
;
A
#
# COMPACT_ATOMS: atom_id res chain seq x y z
N MET A 1 -15.38 -8.78 -27.76
CA MET A 1 -16.86 -8.82 -27.74
C MET A 1 -17.44 -7.45 -28.08
N LEU A 2 -17.17 -6.41 -27.28
CA LEU A 2 -17.62 -5.03 -27.55
C LEU A 2 -17.24 -4.56 -28.95
N HIS A 3 -15.97 -4.64 -29.37
CA HIS A 3 -15.57 -4.19 -30.71
C HIS A 3 -16.31 -4.88 -31.88
N LYS A 4 -16.55 -6.21 -31.83
CA LYS A 4 -17.29 -6.94 -32.89
C LYS A 4 -18.80 -6.66 -32.83
N LYS A 5 -19.40 -6.57 -31.62
CA LYS A 5 -20.81 -6.17 -31.45
C LYS A 5 -21.04 -4.72 -31.89
N THR A 6 -20.12 -3.81 -31.54
CA THR A 6 -20.10 -2.41 -32.02
C THR A 6 -19.92 -2.35 -33.53
N TYR A 7 -19.08 -3.19 -34.13
CA TYR A 7 -18.92 -3.25 -35.58
C TYR A 7 -20.21 -3.72 -36.28
N HIS A 8 -20.82 -4.83 -35.84
CA HIS A 8 -22.06 -5.33 -36.43
C HIS A 8 -23.24 -4.39 -36.24
N VAL A 9 -23.33 -3.69 -35.11
CA VAL A 9 -24.39 -2.69 -34.91
C VAL A 9 -24.16 -1.46 -35.79
N LYS A 10 -22.90 -1.08 -36.06
CA LYS A 10 -22.57 -0.03 -37.04
C LYS A 10 -22.90 -0.46 -38.48
N GLU A 11 -22.63 -1.72 -38.83
CA GLU A 11 -22.97 -2.29 -40.13
C GLU A 11 -24.49 -2.36 -40.34
N LEU A 12 -25.23 -2.85 -39.35
CA LEU A 12 -26.70 -2.85 -39.36
C LEU A 12 -27.27 -1.44 -39.42
N GLN A 13 -26.66 -0.47 -38.75
CA GLN A 13 -27.07 0.93 -38.84
C GLN A 13 -26.85 1.50 -40.25
N LYS A 14 -25.72 1.17 -40.88
CA LYS A 14 -25.43 1.54 -42.26
C LYS A 14 -26.42 0.91 -43.24
N GLU A 15 -26.78 -0.36 -43.03
CA GLU A 15 -27.80 -1.04 -43.83
C GLU A 15 -29.20 -0.41 -43.63
N ILE A 16 -29.56 -0.05 -42.41
CA ILE A 16 -30.79 0.72 -42.14
C ILE A 16 -30.75 2.07 -42.86
N GLU A 17 -29.61 2.74 -42.88
CA GLU A 17 -29.41 4.01 -43.59
C GLU A 17 -29.58 3.83 -45.11
N THR A 18 -29.01 2.77 -45.72
CA THR A 18 -29.16 2.53 -47.17
C THR A 18 -30.59 2.20 -47.58
N HIS A 19 -31.38 1.55 -46.70
CA HIS A 19 -32.78 1.20 -46.99
C HIS A 19 -33.78 2.33 -46.67
N THR A 20 -33.32 3.44 -46.09
CA THR A 20 -34.15 4.60 -45.72
C THR A 20 -34.84 5.23 -46.91
N ASP A 21 -34.10 5.44 -47.98
CA ASP A 21 -34.61 6.12 -49.17
C ASP A 21 -35.66 5.25 -49.89
N ILE A 22 -35.44 3.93 -49.89
CA ILE A 22 -36.40 2.95 -50.41
C ILE A 22 -37.69 2.97 -49.59
N PHE A 23 -37.58 3.00 -48.26
CA PHE A 23 -38.72 3.10 -47.36
C PHE A 23 -39.51 4.40 -47.59
N HIS A 24 -38.84 5.55 -47.67
CA HIS A 24 -39.52 6.84 -47.91
C HIS A 24 -40.21 6.88 -49.27
N SER A 25 -39.57 6.39 -50.32
CA SER A 25 -40.19 6.27 -51.64
C SER A 25 -41.43 5.36 -51.62
N LEU A 26 -41.36 4.24 -50.92
CA LEU A 26 -42.49 3.31 -50.79
C LEU A 26 -43.65 3.92 -50.00
N ASP A 27 -43.37 4.60 -48.89
CA ASP A 27 -44.39 5.29 -48.08
C ASP A 27 -45.02 6.44 -48.90
N GLU A 28 -44.23 7.30 -49.54
CA GLU A 28 -44.74 8.39 -50.38
C GLU A 28 -45.65 7.89 -51.52
N ASN A 29 -45.24 6.81 -52.20
CA ASN A 29 -46.04 6.21 -53.27
C ASN A 29 -47.31 5.54 -52.72
N GLY A 30 -47.21 4.87 -51.57
CA GLY A 30 -48.37 4.31 -50.86
C GLY A 30 -49.38 5.39 -50.48
N GLN A 31 -48.91 6.52 -49.95
CA GLN A 31 -49.74 7.68 -49.61
C GLN A 31 -50.39 8.32 -50.84
N LYS A 32 -49.71 8.35 -52.01
CA LYS A 32 -50.30 8.81 -53.28
C LYS A 32 -51.46 7.90 -53.72
N ILE A 33 -51.28 6.59 -53.66
CA ILE A 33 -52.31 5.61 -54.04
C ILE A 33 -53.50 5.67 -53.07
N LEU A 34 -53.24 5.79 -51.77
CA LEU A 34 -54.27 5.93 -50.76
C LEU A 34 -55.21 7.11 -51.04
N ARG A 35 -54.67 8.27 -51.45
CA ARG A 35 -55.47 9.43 -51.85
C ARG A 35 -56.40 9.17 -53.04
N SER A 36 -56.05 8.23 -53.92
CA SER A 36 -56.90 7.86 -55.06
C SER A 36 -57.98 6.82 -54.72
N LEU A 37 -57.87 6.16 -53.56
CA LEU A 37 -58.77 5.10 -53.07
C LEU A 37 -59.66 5.58 -51.91
N GLU A 38 -59.83 6.89 -51.75
CA GLU A 38 -60.55 7.50 -50.63
C GLU A 38 -62.01 7.03 -50.58
N GLY A 39 -62.45 6.58 -49.40
CA GLY A 39 -63.81 6.07 -49.19
C GLY A 39 -64.05 4.60 -49.59
N SER A 40 -63.02 3.88 -50.07
CA SER A 40 -63.10 2.44 -50.38
C SER A 40 -62.56 1.55 -49.25
N ASP A 41 -63.03 0.31 -49.16
CA ASP A 41 -62.49 -0.71 -48.24
C ASP A 41 -61.01 -1.04 -48.55
N ASP A 42 -60.62 -0.98 -49.82
CA ASP A 42 -59.22 -1.18 -50.25
C ASP A 42 -58.30 -0.05 -49.75
N GLY A 43 -58.80 1.18 -49.71
CA GLY A 43 -58.11 2.31 -49.10
C GLY A 43 -57.87 2.11 -47.60
N ALA A 44 -58.87 1.62 -46.87
CA ALA A 44 -58.74 1.31 -45.44
C ALA A 44 -57.73 0.17 -45.18
N LEU A 45 -57.70 -0.86 -46.02
CA LEU A 45 -56.72 -1.95 -45.95
C LEU A 45 -55.29 -1.45 -46.24
N LEU A 46 -55.11 -0.61 -47.26
CA LEU A 46 -53.82 -0.03 -47.61
C LEU A 46 -53.29 0.88 -46.49
N GLN A 47 -54.14 1.75 -45.94
CA GLN A 47 -53.80 2.58 -44.78
C GLN A 47 -53.24 1.74 -43.63
N ARG A 48 -53.97 0.68 -43.23
CA ARG A 48 -53.53 -0.21 -42.14
C ARG A 48 -52.18 -0.87 -42.43
N ARG A 49 -51.89 -1.22 -43.68
CA ARG A 49 -50.60 -1.81 -44.08
C ARG A 49 -49.46 -0.80 -44.04
N LEU A 50 -49.69 0.42 -44.51
CA LEU A 50 -48.71 1.52 -44.44
C LEU A 50 -48.41 1.88 -42.99
N ASP A 51 -49.42 2.01 -42.14
CA ASP A 51 -49.25 2.28 -40.70
C ASP A 51 -48.42 1.20 -40.01
N ASN A 52 -48.71 -0.08 -40.30
CA ASN A 52 -47.95 -1.20 -39.75
C ASN A 52 -46.49 -1.21 -40.25
N MET A 53 -46.24 -0.90 -41.53
CA MET A 53 -44.89 -0.79 -42.09
C MET A 53 -44.11 0.36 -41.43
N ASN A 54 -44.73 1.53 -41.32
CA ASN A 54 -44.14 2.72 -40.72
C ASN A 54 -43.83 2.50 -39.23
N PHE A 55 -44.75 1.85 -38.50
CA PHE A 55 -44.53 1.44 -37.12
C PHE A 55 -43.33 0.49 -36.99
N ARG A 56 -43.27 -0.58 -37.80
CA ARG A 56 -42.17 -1.55 -37.75
C ARG A 56 -40.83 -0.93 -38.11
N TRP A 57 -40.80 -0.03 -39.09
CA TRP A 57 -39.59 0.70 -39.49
C TRP A 57 -39.08 1.61 -38.38
N SER A 58 -39.99 2.38 -37.75
CA SER A 58 -39.67 3.24 -36.61
C SER A 58 -39.12 2.44 -35.42
N GLU A 59 -39.76 1.31 -35.08
CA GLU A 59 -39.32 0.43 -34.00
C GLU A 59 -37.96 -0.22 -34.29
N LEU A 60 -37.70 -0.65 -35.52
CA LEU A 60 -36.40 -1.20 -35.93
C LEU A 60 -35.28 -0.16 -35.73
N ARG A 61 -35.48 1.06 -36.24
CA ARG A 61 -34.54 2.18 -36.07
C ARG A 61 -34.29 2.49 -34.60
N LYS A 62 -35.35 2.61 -33.81
CA LYS A 62 -35.26 2.90 -32.37
C LYS A 62 -34.49 1.83 -31.62
N LYS A 63 -34.77 0.54 -31.88
CA LYS A 63 -34.06 -0.58 -31.26
C LYS A 63 -32.58 -0.61 -31.64
N SER A 64 -32.26 -0.42 -32.93
CA SER A 64 -30.86 -0.35 -33.39
C SER A 64 -30.07 0.75 -32.68
N LEU A 65 -30.63 1.97 -32.63
CA LEU A 65 -30.01 3.10 -31.96
C LEU A 65 -29.81 2.87 -30.46
N ASN A 66 -30.79 2.27 -29.78
CA ASN A 66 -30.69 1.96 -28.36
C ASN A 66 -29.56 0.95 -28.09
N ILE A 67 -29.51 -0.15 -28.87
CA ILE A 67 -28.45 -1.16 -28.76
C ILE A 67 -27.08 -0.52 -28.98
N ARG A 68 -26.93 0.35 -29.98
CA ARG A 68 -25.68 1.09 -30.23
C ARG A 68 -25.28 1.94 -29.04
N SER A 69 -26.18 2.79 -28.57
CA SER A 69 -25.92 3.72 -27.46
C SER A 69 -25.51 2.96 -26.19
N HIS A 70 -26.18 1.84 -25.89
CA HIS A 70 -25.84 1.00 -24.74
C HIS A 70 -24.44 0.36 -24.89
N LEU A 71 -24.12 -0.18 -26.07
CA LEU A 71 -22.81 -0.79 -26.31
C LEU A 71 -21.67 0.23 -26.26
N GLU A 72 -21.89 1.43 -26.77
CA GLU A 72 -20.91 2.53 -26.70
C GLU A 72 -20.69 2.97 -25.25
N ALA A 73 -21.78 3.21 -24.49
CA ALA A 73 -21.68 3.56 -23.07
C ALA A 73 -20.93 2.49 -22.24
N SER A 74 -21.29 1.22 -22.42
CA SER A 74 -20.61 0.10 -21.75
C SER A 74 -19.13 -0.02 -22.14
N SER A 75 -18.80 0.20 -23.43
CA SER A 75 -17.42 0.19 -23.89
C SER A 75 -16.58 1.34 -23.32
N ASP A 76 -17.15 2.53 -23.21
CA ASP A 76 -16.48 3.69 -22.63
C ASP A 76 -16.25 3.51 -21.13
N GLN A 77 -17.25 2.99 -20.41
CA GLN A 77 -17.11 2.66 -18.99
C GLN A 77 -16.02 1.59 -18.78
N TRP A 78 -16.01 0.54 -19.59
CA TRP A 78 -14.94 -0.49 -19.54
C TRP A 78 -13.56 0.13 -19.76
N ARG A 79 -13.41 1.01 -20.76
CA ARG A 79 -12.12 1.64 -21.07
C ARG A 79 -11.64 2.50 -19.90
N ARG A 80 -12.53 3.29 -19.29
CA ARG A 80 -12.21 4.11 -18.12
C ARG A 80 -11.78 3.26 -16.93
N LEU A 81 -12.52 2.19 -16.65
CA LEU A 81 -12.18 1.25 -15.58
C LEU A 81 -10.83 0.57 -15.82
N HIS A 82 -10.59 0.09 -17.04
CA HIS A 82 -9.32 -0.54 -17.39
C HIS A 82 -8.13 0.42 -17.18
N LEU A 83 -8.23 1.67 -17.64
CA LEU A 83 -7.21 2.69 -17.41
C LEU A 83 -7.01 2.98 -15.92
N SER A 84 -8.12 3.13 -15.17
CA SER A 84 -8.06 3.36 -13.73
C SER A 84 -7.36 2.21 -12.99
N LEU A 85 -7.62 0.95 -13.33
CA LEU A 85 -6.94 -0.20 -12.72
C LEU A 85 -5.44 -0.21 -13.06
N GLN A 86 -5.05 0.14 -14.28
CA GLN A 86 -3.64 0.26 -14.67
C GLN A 86 -2.92 1.37 -13.91
N GLU A 87 -3.55 2.54 -13.77
CA GLU A 87 -3.02 3.66 -12.98
C GLU A 87 -2.86 3.28 -11.51
N LEU A 88 -3.82 2.54 -10.94
CA LEU A 88 -3.72 2.02 -9.58
C LEU A 88 -2.56 1.03 -9.44
N LEU A 89 -2.38 0.09 -10.37
CA LEU A 89 -1.22 -0.83 -10.34
C LEU A 89 0.11 -0.08 -10.38
N ALA A 90 0.25 0.89 -11.28
CA ALA A 90 1.47 1.69 -11.38
C ALA A 90 1.73 2.49 -10.09
N TRP A 91 0.67 3.05 -9.49
CA TRP A 91 0.77 3.76 -8.22
C TRP A 91 1.16 2.82 -7.07
N LEU A 92 0.59 1.60 -7.01
CA LEU A 92 0.92 0.59 -6.01
C LEU A 92 2.39 0.17 -6.11
N GLN A 93 2.91 -0.04 -7.31
CA GLN A 93 4.31 -0.35 -7.54
C GLN A 93 5.23 0.77 -7.05
N LEU A 94 4.89 2.03 -7.37
CA LEU A 94 5.64 3.19 -6.90
C LEU A 94 5.66 3.26 -5.36
N LYS A 95 4.52 3.01 -4.71
CA LYS A 95 4.43 3.02 -3.24
C LYS A 95 5.12 1.84 -2.58
N GLU A 96 5.14 0.68 -3.21
CA GLU A 96 5.92 -0.46 -2.74
C GLU A 96 7.43 -0.12 -2.76
N ASP A 97 7.91 0.52 -3.83
CA ASP A 97 9.31 0.94 -3.93
C ASP A 97 9.65 2.07 -2.95
N GLU A 98 8.73 3.01 -2.72
CA GLU A 98 8.87 4.04 -1.69
C GLU A 98 8.98 3.44 -0.29
N LEU A 99 8.15 2.44 0.04
CA LEU A 99 8.22 1.72 1.31
C LEU A 99 9.55 0.97 1.47
N LYS A 100 10.01 0.28 0.42
CA LYS A 100 11.31 -0.42 0.42
C LYS A 100 12.49 0.52 0.70
N ARG A 101 12.43 1.76 0.21
CA ARG A 101 13.48 2.78 0.44
C ARG A 101 13.54 3.31 1.87
N GLN A 102 12.52 3.09 2.70
CA GLN A 102 12.56 3.49 4.10
C GLN A 102 13.47 2.62 4.95
N ALA A 103 13.78 1.40 4.51
CA ALA A 103 14.73 0.52 5.17
C ALA A 103 16.18 0.95 4.88
N PRO A 104 17.14 0.73 5.82
CA PRO A 104 16.98 0.11 7.13
C PRO A 104 16.52 1.09 8.23
N ILE A 105 16.19 0.56 9.41
CA ILE A 105 15.86 1.36 10.60
C ILE A 105 17.11 2.10 11.09
N GLY A 106 16.95 3.36 11.52
CA GLY A 106 18.01 4.16 12.11
C GLY A 106 18.57 3.57 13.42
N GLY A 107 19.81 3.95 13.75
CA GLY A 107 20.48 3.51 14.99
C GLY A 107 20.28 4.43 16.19
N ASP A 108 19.73 5.62 15.98
CA ASP A 108 19.53 6.65 17.01
C ASP A 108 18.08 7.14 17.05
N LEU A 109 17.67 7.65 18.22
CA LEU A 109 16.29 8.05 18.49
C LEU A 109 15.77 9.15 17.55
N PRO A 110 16.52 10.25 17.28
CA PRO A 110 16.09 11.27 16.31
C PRO A 110 15.84 10.72 14.91
N THR A 111 16.71 9.83 14.42
CA THR A 111 16.57 9.23 13.09
C THR A 111 15.35 8.33 13.00
N VAL A 112 15.13 7.45 13.98
CA VAL A 112 13.95 6.57 13.99
C VAL A 112 12.65 7.37 14.17
N GLN A 113 12.66 8.44 14.96
CA GLN A 113 11.51 9.33 15.10
C GLN A 113 11.16 10.01 13.77
N LYS A 114 12.16 10.49 13.04
CA LYS A 114 11.97 11.04 11.70
C LYS A 114 11.42 9.99 10.71
N GLN A 115 11.91 8.76 10.76
CA GLN A 115 11.37 7.65 9.96
C GLN A 115 9.90 7.37 10.30
N ASN A 116 9.53 7.42 11.58
CA ASN A 116 8.14 7.29 12.03
C ASN A 116 7.24 8.39 11.45
N ASP A 117 7.69 9.65 11.47
CA ASP A 117 6.92 10.77 10.94
C ASP A 117 6.71 10.67 9.42
N ILE A 118 7.75 10.25 8.69
CA ILE A 118 7.68 9.97 7.25
C ILE A 118 6.69 8.83 6.99
N HIS A 119 6.78 7.73 7.74
CA HIS A 119 5.89 6.58 7.56
C HIS A 119 4.44 6.89 7.93
N ARG A 120 4.21 7.73 8.93
CA ARG A 120 2.88 8.26 9.26
C ARG A 120 2.29 9.09 8.11
N ALA A 121 3.12 9.84 7.37
CA ALA A 121 2.67 10.54 6.17
C ALA A 121 2.29 9.56 5.06
N PHE A 122 3.14 8.56 4.81
CA PHE A 122 2.87 7.47 3.87
C PHE A 122 1.53 6.76 4.18
N MET A 123 1.29 6.41 5.45
CA MET A 123 0.05 5.78 5.91
C MET A 123 -1.19 6.66 5.71
N ARG A 124 -1.05 7.99 5.81
CA ARG A 124 -2.15 8.92 5.50
C ARG A 124 -2.48 8.89 4.01
N GLU A 125 -1.49 8.82 3.14
CA GLU A 125 -1.72 8.68 1.69
C GLU A 125 -2.42 7.37 1.35
N LEU A 126 -2.04 6.25 1.98
CA LEU A 126 -2.75 4.98 1.81
C LEU A 126 -4.22 5.12 2.21
N LYS A 127 -4.52 5.73 3.36
CA LYS A 127 -5.91 5.95 3.80
C LYS A 127 -6.74 6.78 2.83
N VAL A 128 -6.14 7.77 2.17
CA VAL A 128 -6.83 8.56 1.13
C VAL A 128 -7.13 7.73 -0.12
N LYS A 129 -6.26 6.77 -0.46
CA LYS A 129 -6.39 5.92 -1.64
C LYS A 129 -7.32 4.73 -1.46
N ASP A 130 -7.52 4.28 -0.23
CA ASP A 130 -8.42 3.18 0.13
C ASP A 130 -9.81 3.25 -0.54
N PRO A 131 -10.60 4.34 -0.41
CA PRO A 131 -11.92 4.41 -1.05
C PRO A 131 -11.87 4.37 -2.58
N ILE A 132 -10.77 4.83 -3.19
CA ILE A 132 -10.60 4.83 -4.64
C ILE A 132 -10.37 3.40 -5.14
N ILE A 133 -9.52 2.64 -4.45
CA ILE A 133 -9.24 1.24 -4.76
C ILE A 133 -10.51 0.40 -4.58
N LEU A 134 -11.20 0.55 -3.45
CA LEU A 134 -12.44 -0.19 -3.17
C LEU A 134 -13.52 0.10 -4.23
N ASN A 135 -13.71 1.37 -4.61
CA ASN A 135 -14.67 1.73 -5.65
C ASN A 135 -14.29 1.17 -7.03
N ALA A 136 -13.01 1.16 -7.40
CA ALA A 136 -12.56 0.56 -8.66
C ALA A 136 -12.79 -0.96 -8.70
N LEU A 137 -12.50 -1.66 -7.59
CA LEU A 137 -12.74 -3.10 -7.45
C LEU A 137 -14.25 -3.43 -7.45
N GLU A 138 -15.07 -2.61 -6.80
CA GLU A 138 -16.52 -2.71 -6.81
C GLU A 138 -17.08 -2.57 -8.23
N THR A 139 -16.65 -1.52 -8.93
CA THR A 139 -17.04 -1.26 -10.32
C THR A 139 -16.63 -2.44 -11.21
N ALA A 140 -15.40 -2.96 -11.05
CA ALA A 140 -14.96 -4.15 -11.78
C ALA A 140 -15.84 -5.37 -11.51
N ARG A 141 -16.22 -5.61 -10.26
CA ARG A 141 -17.13 -6.71 -9.91
C ARG A 141 -18.48 -6.56 -10.60
N MET A 142 -19.07 -5.36 -10.57
CA MET A 142 -20.34 -5.08 -11.24
C MET A 142 -20.26 -5.34 -12.75
N PHE A 143 -19.22 -4.83 -13.43
CA PHE A 143 -18.98 -5.08 -14.86
C PHE A 143 -18.79 -6.57 -15.20
N ILE A 144 -18.16 -7.34 -14.32
CA ILE A 144 -17.97 -8.79 -14.51
C ILE A 144 -19.29 -9.55 -14.29
N SER A 145 -20.16 -9.05 -13.41
CA SER A 145 -21.47 -9.63 -13.10
C SER A 145 -22.57 -9.21 -14.09
N GLU A 146 -22.40 -8.12 -14.84
CA GLU A 146 -23.32 -7.72 -15.90
C GLU A 146 -23.42 -8.80 -16.99
N LYS A 147 -24.59 -9.44 -17.08
CA LYS A 147 -24.91 -10.35 -18.17
C LYS A 147 -25.02 -9.57 -19.50
N PRO A 148 -24.51 -10.10 -20.63
CA PRO A 148 -24.81 -9.53 -21.94
C PRO A 148 -26.33 -9.47 -22.14
N LEU A 149 -26.85 -8.34 -22.65
CA LEU A 149 -28.27 -8.16 -22.99
C LEU A 149 -28.81 -9.39 -23.75
N GLU A 150 -29.61 -10.18 -23.04
CA GLU A 150 -30.10 -11.51 -23.39
C GLU A 150 -31.31 -11.42 -24.35
N GLY A 151 -31.18 -10.61 -25.41
CA GLY A 151 -32.27 -10.30 -26.34
C GLY A 151 -31.93 -10.38 -27.83
N LEU A 152 -30.65 -10.54 -28.21
CA LEU A 152 -30.22 -10.50 -29.62
C LEU A 152 -29.39 -11.71 -30.07
N GLU A 153 -29.21 -12.72 -29.22
CA GLU A 153 -28.39 -13.91 -29.54
C GLU A 153 -29.14 -14.96 -30.38
N LYS A 154 -30.46 -14.80 -30.60
CA LYS A 154 -31.28 -15.76 -31.33
C LYS A 154 -31.31 -15.58 -32.86
N PHE A 155 -30.69 -14.54 -33.42
CA PHE A 155 -30.85 -14.22 -34.85
C PHE A 155 -29.66 -14.52 -35.77
N TYR A 156 -28.48 -14.85 -35.23
CA TYR A 156 -27.29 -15.08 -36.05
C TYR A 156 -26.39 -16.18 -35.44
N GLN A 157 -26.75 -17.45 -35.67
CA GLN A 157 -25.79 -18.55 -35.54
C GLN A 157 -25.26 -18.91 -36.93
N ASP A 158 -24.08 -18.41 -37.27
CA ASP A 158 -23.29 -18.87 -38.43
C ASP A 158 -22.18 -19.84 -37.93
N PRO A 159 -22.08 -21.09 -38.43
CA PRO A 159 -21.23 -22.14 -37.84
C PRO A 159 -19.70 -22.09 -38.05
N ARG A 160 -19.05 -21.04 -38.57
CA ARG A 160 -17.64 -21.15 -39.04
C ARG A 160 -16.57 -20.20 -38.50
N GLU A 161 -16.77 -19.50 -37.39
CA GLU A 161 -15.67 -18.77 -36.74
C GLU A 161 -15.66 -18.98 -35.22
N LEU A 162 -14.45 -19.06 -34.63
CA LEU A 162 -14.20 -19.17 -33.18
C LEU A 162 -15.27 -18.44 -32.35
N SER A 163 -15.90 -19.18 -31.42
CA SER A 163 -17.17 -18.81 -30.81
C SER A 163 -17.11 -17.42 -30.18
N PRO A 164 -18.08 -16.53 -30.45
CA PRO A 164 -18.22 -15.22 -29.78
C PRO A 164 -18.14 -15.26 -28.25
N GLY A 165 -18.43 -16.42 -27.63
CA GLY A 165 -18.29 -16.68 -26.20
C GLY A 165 -16.84 -16.71 -25.70
N GLU A 166 -15.89 -17.26 -26.47
CA GLU A 166 -14.48 -17.44 -26.04
C GLU A 166 -13.74 -16.10 -25.92
N ARG A 167 -14.10 -15.11 -26.76
CA ARG A 167 -13.47 -13.77 -26.76
C ARG A 167 -14.11 -12.80 -25.76
N ALA A 168 -15.39 -12.96 -25.43
CA ALA A 168 -16.03 -12.25 -24.33
C ALA A 168 -15.41 -12.64 -22.99
N GLN A 169 -15.18 -13.95 -22.82
CA GLN A 169 -14.43 -14.47 -21.68
C GLN A 169 -13.02 -13.87 -21.57
N ASN A 170 -12.33 -13.56 -22.67
CA ASN A 170 -10.98 -12.97 -22.59
C ASN A 170 -10.97 -11.55 -22.01
N VAL A 171 -11.94 -10.70 -22.35
CA VAL A 171 -12.04 -9.32 -21.81
C VAL A 171 -12.42 -9.36 -20.33
N THR A 172 -13.42 -10.17 -19.99
CA THR A 172 -13.84 -10.37 -18.59
C THR A 172 -12.72 -11.00 -17.77
N ARG A 173 -11.97 -11.97 -18.33
CA ARG A 173 -10.79 -12.59 -17.68
C ARG A 173 -9.67 -11.59 -17.46
N SER A 174 -9.40 -10.71 -18.45
CA SER A 174 -8.38 -9.66 -18.32
C SER A 174 -8.76 -8.64 -17.24
N LEU A 175 -10.02 -8.19 -17.23
CA LEU A 175 -10.51 -7.25 -16.22
C LEU A 175 -10.47 -7.88 -14.82
N LYS A 176 -10.94 -9.12 -14.71
CA LYS A 176 -10.88 -9.90 -13.47
C LYS A 176 -9.43 -10.01 -12.98
N LYS A 177 -8.51 -10.40 -13.86
CA LYS A 177 -7.09 -10.50 -13.53
C LYS A 177 -6.55 -9.17 -13.00
N GLN A 178 -6.79 -8.06 -13.70
CA GLN A 178 -6.31 -6.74 -13.26
C GLN A 178 -6.90 -6.31 -11.91
N ALA A 179 -8.19 -6.57 -11.68
CA ALA A 179 -8.82 -6.29 -10.39
C ALA A 179 -8.22 -7.16 -9.27
N ASP A 180 -8.00 -8.45 -9.54
CA ASP A 180 -7.36 -9.38 -8.60
C ASP A 180 -5.90 -8.95 -8.31
N ASP A 181 -5.16 -8.51 -9.32
CA ASP A 181 -3.79 -7.99 -9.19
C ASP A 181 -3.77 -6.71 -8.33
N VAL A 182 -4.66 -5.74 -8.60
CA VAL A 182 -4.79 -4.51 -7.79
C VAL A 182 -5.10 -4.85 -6.34
N LYS A 183 -6.05 -5.76 -6.10
CA LYS A 183 -6.42 -6.18 -4.76
C LYS A 183 -5.24 -6.82 -4.03
N THR A 184 -4.54 -7.75 -4.70
CA THR A 184 -3.42 -8.48 -4.11
C THR A 184 -2.27 -7.54 -3.76
N GLU A 185 -1.89 -6.64 -4.66
CA GLU A 185 -0.82 -5.67 -4.38
C GLU A 185 -1.22 -4.64 -3.32
N TRP A 186 -2.51 -4.24 -3.26
CA TRP A 186 -3.02 -3.37 -2.20
C TRP A 186 -2.95 -4.03 -0.81
N ASP A 187 -3.42 -5.28 -0.70
CA ASP A 187 -3.40 -6.04 0.55
C ASP A 187 -1.95 -6.29 1.01
N LYS A 188 -1.07 -6.63 0.05
CA LYS A 188 0.37 -6.81 0.29
C LYS A 188 1.04 -5.52 0.78
N LEU A 189 0.78 -4.39 0.12
CA LEU A 189 1.35 -3.09 0.52
C LEU A 189 0.90 -2.68 1.93
N ASN A 190 -0.38 -2.87 2.25
CA ASN A 190 -0.92 -2.60 3.59
C ASN A 190 -0.27 -3.48 4.65
N LEU A 191 -0.11 -4.78 4.36
CA LEU A 191 0.55 -5.71 5.27
C LEU A 191 2.02 -5.34 5.51
N GLN A 192 2.76 -5.04 4.45
CA GLN A 192 4.16 -4.61 4.55
C GLN A 192 4.28 -3.29 5.31
N SER A 193 3.39 -2.34 5.06
CA SER A 193 3.36 -1.05 5.73
C SER A 193 3.08 -1.19 7.24
N ALA A 194 2.14 -2.05 7.62
CA ALA A 194 1.86 -2.38 9.02
C ALA A 194 3.06 -3.07 9.68
N GLY A 195 3.70 -4.02 8.98
CA GLY A 195 4.91 -4.68 9.44
C GLY A 195 6.07 -3.70 9.65
N TRP A 196 6.22 -2.71 8.77
CA TRP A 196 7.22 -1.66 8.89
C TRP A 196 6.95 -0.71 10.07
N GLN A 197 5.70 -0.28 10.26
CA GLN A 197 5.32 0.52 11.44
C GLN A 197 5.65 -0.21 12.74
N LYS A 198 5.33 -1.51 12.83
CA LYS A 198 5.67 -2.32 14.00
C LYS A 198 7.18 -2.35 14.28
N LYS A 199 8.00 -2.47 13.23
CA LYS A 199 9.46 -2.42 13.37
C LYS A 199 9.96 -1.06 13.88
N ILE A 200 9.39 0.04 13.40
CA ILE A 200 9.70 1.38 13.89
C ILE A 200 9.34 1.50 15.37
N ASP A 201 8.13 1.07 15.76
CA ASP A 201 7.65 1.16 17.13
C ASP A 201 8.54 0.34 18.09
N GLU A 202 8.91 -0.90 17.70
CA GLU A 202 9.85 -1.73 18.47
C GLU A 202 11.24 -1.10 18.59
N ALA A 203 11.71 -0.41 17.56
CA ALA A 203 13.01 0.26 17.59
C ALA A 203 12.99 1.50 18.51
N LEU A 204 11.91 2.29 18.46
CA LEU A 204 11.71 3.43 19.36
C LEU A 204 11.67 2.98 20.83
N GLU A 205 10.91 1.92 21.13
CA GLU A 205 10.82 1.36 22.48
C GLU A 205 12.20 0.94 22.99
N ARG A 206 12.95 0.15 22.20
CA ARG A 206 14.31 -0.30 22.58
C ARG A 206 15.30 0.84 22.75
N LEU A 207 15.24 1.85 21.88
CA LEU A 207 16.11 3.02 21.99
C LEU A 207 15.78 3.81 23.24
N GLN A 208 14.50 3.97 23.57
CA GLN A 208 14.08 4.66 24.79
C GLN A 208 14.55 3.90 26.05
N GLU A 209 14.34 2.58 26.10
CA GLU A 209 14.86 1.74 27.19
C GLU A 209 16.38 1.89 27.36
N LEU A 210 17.13 1.99 26.27
CA LEU A 210 18.58 2.21 26.31
C LEU A 210 18.94 3.59 26.87
N HIS A 211 18.23 4.65 26.45
CA HIS A 211 18.47 6.00 26.98
C HIS A 211 18.19 6.06 28.48
N GLU A 212 17.07 5.49 28.94
CA GLU A 212 16.73 5.43 30.37
C GLU A 212 17.81 4.67 31.18
N ALA A 213 18.33 3.56 30.65
CA ALA A 213 19.42 2.82 31.30
C ALA A 213 20.76 3.58 31.31
N MET A 214 21.06 4.37 30.26
CA MET A 214 22.25 5.22 30.21
C MET A 214 22.14 6.38 31.20
N ASP A 215 20.98 7.04 31.28
CA ASP A 215 20.71 8.11 32.25
C ASP A 215 20.86 7.60 33.70
N ASP A 216 20.32 6.42 34.00
CA ASP A 216 20.48 5.76 35.31
C ASP A 216 21.94 5.43 35.63
N PHE A 217 22.73 5.06 34.62
CA PHE A 217 24.15 4.81 34.78
C PHE A 217 24.92 6.10 35.04
N ASP A 218 24.66 7.15 34.27
CA ASP A 218 25.29 8.47 34.42
C ASP A 218 24.96 9.10 35.77
N LEU A 219 23.72 8.92 36.27
CA LEU A 219 23.32 9.33 37.62
C LEU A 219 24.13 8.65 38.73
N LYS A 220 24.63 7.43 38.52
CA LYS A 220 25.48 6.70 39.48
C LYS A 220 26.96 7.00 39.29
N LEU A 221 27.39 7.17 38.04
CA LEU A 221 28.77 7.47 37.68
C LEU A 221 29.17 8.87 38.14
N HIS A 222 28.33 9.88 37.90
CA HIS A 222 28.67 11.28 38.17
C HIS A 222 28.99 11.55 39.65
N PRO A 223 28.21 11.07 40.65
CA PRO A 223 28.58 11.22 42.05
C PRO A 223 29.89 10.49 42.41
N ALA A 224 30.10 9.30 41.84
CA ALA A 224 31.33 8.54 42.07
C ALA A 224 32.57 9.25 41.48
N GLU A 225 32.44 9.86 40.29
CA GLU A 225 33.46 10.69 39.66
C GLU A 225 33.74 11.95 40.49
N THR A 226 32.70 12.65 40.94
CA THR A 226 32.84 13.86 41.79
C THR A 226 33.58 13.55 43.09
N VAL A 227 33.31 12.39 43.69
CA VAL A 227 34.01 11.93 44.89
C VAL A 227 35.47 11.64 44.59
N LYS A 228 35.75 10.93 43.49
CA LYS A 228 37.13 10.64 43.05
C LYS A 228 37.93 11.93 42.82
N GLU A 229 37.34 12.93 42.17
CA GLU A 229 37.97 14.23 41.93
C GLU A 229 38.27 15.00 43.22
N SER A 230 37.50 14.75 44.28
CA SER A 230 37.73 15.37 45.59
C SER A 230 38.87 14.74 46.40
N TRP A 231 39.49 13.66 45.92
CA TRP A 231 40.58 12.98 46.64
C TRP A 231 41.90 13.74 46.50
N GLN A 232 42.52 14.04 47.65
CA GLN A 232 43.88 14.57 47.70
C GLN A 232 44.91 13.44 47.58
N PRO A 233 46.10 13.71 47.00
CA PRO A 233 47.21 12.76 47.06
C PRO A 233 47.50 12.34 48.50
N VAL A 234 47.80 11.06 48.71
CA VAL A 234 47.99 10.48 50.07
C VAL A 234 49.10 11.21 50.85
N GLY A 235 50.07 11.82 50.15
CA GLY A 235 51.13 12.61 50.76
C GLY A 235 50.68 13.95 51.36
N ASP A 236 49.51 14.47 50.97
CA ASP A 236 48.99 15.77 51.40
C ASP A 236 47.94 15.63 52.52
N LEU A 237 47.62 14.40 52.94
CA LEU A 237 46.63 14.10 53.97
C LEU A 237 47.23 14.22 55.37
N LEU A 238 46.57 14.98 56.24
CA LEU A 238 46.86 14.97 57.68
C LEU A 238 46.41 13.64 58.30
N ILE A 239 47.24 13.08 59.19
CA ILE A 239 47.02 11.75 59.82
C ILE A 239 45.65 11.71 60.53
N ASP A 240 45.21 12.81 61.14
CA ASP A 240 43.93 12.89 61.85
C ASP A 240 42.71 12.90 60.90
N SER A 241 42.90 13.23 59.61
CA SER A 241 41.85 13.28 58.58
C SER A 241 41.74 11.98 57.77
N LEU A 242 42.72 11.08 57.88
CA LEU A 242 42.74 9.80 57.15
C LEU A 242 41.51 8.95 57.45
N GLN A 243 41.06 8.91 58.71
CA GLN A 243 39.90 8.11 59.10
C GLN A 243 38.61 8.61 58.43
N ASP A 244 38.46 9.92 58.28
CA ASP A 244 37.30 10.54 57.62
C ASP A 244 37.32 10.33 56.10
N GLN A 245 38.48 10.45 55.45
CA GLN A 245 38.62 10.11 54.02
C GLN A 245 38.32 8.64 53.74
N LEU A 246 38.75 7.73 54.64
CA LEU A 246 38.53 6.29 54.53
C LEU A 246 37.06 5.93 54.79
N ASN A 247 36.39 6.62 55.71
CA ASN A 247 34.94 6.49 55.94
C ASN A 247 34.13 7.02 54.74
N LYS A 248 34.56 8.12 54.12
CA LYS A 248 33.95 8.69 52.90
C LYS A 248 34.08 7.74 51.70
N LEU A 249 35.27 7.16 51.52
CA LEU A 249 35.58 6.10 50.55
C LEU A 249 34.68 4.87 50.76
N LYS A 250 34.55 4.40 52.01
CA LYS A 250 33.66 3.28 52.34
C LYS A 250 32.19 3.58 52.05
N GLY A 251 31.73 4.81 52.32
CA GLY A 251 30.37 5.23 52.01
C GLY A 251 30.08 5.26 50.51
N THR A 252 31.05 5.68 49.69
CA THR A 252 30.89 5.73 48.22
C THR A 252 30.99 4.36 47.58
N VAL A 253 31.84 3.48 48.12
CA VAL A 253 31.92 2.07 47.72
C VAL A 253 30.61 1.35 48.11
N ALA A 254 30.09 1.57 49.32
CA ALA A 254 28.82 0.98 49.75
C ALA A 254 27.61 1.47 48.94
N GLY A 255 27.62 2.74 48.50
CA GLY A 255 26.59 3.30 47.61
C GLY A 255 26.66 2.74 46.18
N ALA A 256 27.85 2.42 45.69
CA ALA A 256 28.07 1.75 44.40
C ALA A 256 27.88 0.22 44.46
N GLU A 257 28.02 -0.39 45.63
CA GLU A 257 27.84 -1.83 45.90
C GLU A 257 26.39 -2.25 46.19
N LEU A 258 25.43 -1.32 46.22
CA LEU A 258 24.02 -1.72 46.22
C LEU A 258 23.82 -2.67 45.03
N PRO A 259 23.36 -3.90 45.28
CA PRO A 259 23.35 -4.93 44.26
C PRO A 259 22.50 -4.39 43.14
N VAL A 260 23.05 -4.40 41.92
CA VAL A 260 22.24 -4.54 40.71
C VAL A 260 21.41 -5.78 40.97
N LYS A 261 20.24 -5.61 41.59
CA LYS A 261 19.38 -6.72 41.94
C LYS A 261 19.05 -7.34 40.59
N ASN A 262 19.38 -8.62 40.47
CA ASN A 262 19.15 -9.52 39.35
C ASN A 262 17.67 -9.57 38.87
N THR A 263 16.79 -8.68 39.30
CA THR A 263 15.40 -8.55 38.87
C THR A 263 15.28 -7.98 37.46
N GLU A 264 16.23 -7.15 37.01
CA GLU A 264 16.30 -6.70 35.60
C GLU A 264 17.12 -7.67 34.72
N SER A 265 18.11 -8.35 35.29
CA SER A 265 18.87 -9.40 34.59
C SER A 265 18.01 -10.61 34.18
N GLN A 266 16.87 -10.86 34.83
CA GLN A 266 15.97 -11.96 34.46
C GLN A 266 14.97 -11.62 33.35
N LYS A 267 14.64 -10.35 33.10
CA LYS A 267 13.91 -9.94 31.87
C LYS A 267 14.86 -9.76 30.67
N ALA A 268 16.15 -9.56 30.95
CA ALA A 268 17.21 -9.34 29.97
C ALA A 268 17.97 -10.63 29.58
N THR A 269 17.33 -11.82 29.55
CA THR A 269 18.03 -13.09 29.28
C THR A 269 18.68 -13.19 27.89
N GLY A 270 18.32 -12.31 26.95
CA GLY A 270 19.12 -12.07 25.73
C GLY A 270 19.97 -10.79 25.75
N ARG A 271 19.60 -9.78 26.54
CA ARG A 271 20.09 -8.39 26.44
C ARG A 271 21.26 -8.07 27.38
N GLY A 272 21.40 -8.78 28.50
CA GLY A 272 22.52 -8.59 29.44
C GLY A 272 23.83 -9.28 29.03
N GLN A 273 23.83 -10.10 27.96
CA GLN A 273 25.00 -10.88 27.59
C GLN A 273 26.13 -10.03 27.02
N CYS A 274 25.87 -8.93 26.29
CA CYS A 274 26.93 -8.12 25.69
C CYS A 274 27.70 -7.28 26.72
N ILE A 275 27.01 -6.61 27.63
CA ILE A 275 27.66 -5.76 28.66
C ILE A 275 28.45 -6.64 29.66
N CYS A 276 27.87 -7.78 30.08
CA CYS A 276 28.60 -8.73 30.91
C CYS A 276 29.78 -9.41 30.17
N ARG A 277 29.69 -9.61 28.85
CA ARG A 277 30.77 -10.18 28.03
C ARG A 277 31.90 -9.17 27.80
N LEU A 278 31.60 -7.91 27.51
CA LEU A 278 32.60 -6.84 27.43
C LEU A 278 33.34 -6.66 28.75
N ARG A 279 32.62 -6.67 29.89
CA ARG A 279 33.24 -6.62 31.22
C ARG A 279 34.11 -7.85 31.52
N LYS A 280 33.72 -9.02 31.00
CA LYS A 280 34.47 -10.28 31.15
C LYS A 280 35.71 -10.30 30.25
N GLU A 281 35.65 -9.74 29.04
CA GLU A 281 36.77 -9.59 28.11
C GLU A 281 37.77 -8.53 28.58
N GLU A 282 37.29 -7.47 29.24
CA GLU A 282 38.11 -6.44 29.88
C GLU A 282 38.84 -7.00 31.12
N GLN A 283 38.17 -7.81 31.94
CA GLN A 283 38.82 -8.53 33.06
C GLN A 283 39.76 -9.66 32.62
N GLN A 284 39.60 -10.19 31.39
CA GLN A 284 40.46 -11.23 30.83
C GLN A 284 41.65 -10.67 30.02
N GLY A 285 41.82 -9.34 29.95
CA GLY A 285 42.95 -8.71 29.28
C GLY A 285 42.94 -8.84 27.75
N LEU A 286 41.78 -9.14 27.16
CA LEU A 286 41.62 -9.29 25.70
C LEU A 286 41.39 -7.95 24.98
N LEU A 287 41.19 -6.86 25.72
CA LEU A 287 41.00 -5.51 25.20
C LEU A 287 42.14 -4.61 25.67
N SER A 288 42.75 -3.88 24.73
CA SER A 288 43.80 -2.91 25.06
C SER A 288 43.24 -1.81 25.97
N PRO A 289 43.94 -1.46 27.07
CA PRO A 289 43.53 -0.39 27.96
C PRO A 289 43.53 0.95 27.19
N PRO A 290 42.59 1.86 27.50
CA PRO A 290 42.56 3.16 26.86
C PRO A 290 43.81 3.97 27.21
N PRO A 291 44.26 4.86 26.31
CA PRO A 291 45.46 5.66 26.53
C PRO A 291 45.29 6.56 27.76
N PRO A 292 46.37 6.78 28.55
CA PRO A 292 46.30 7.44 29.86
C PRO A 292 45.83 8.92 29.82
N ASN A 293 45.74 9.52 28.63
CA ASN A 293 45.31 10.91 28.42
C ASN A 293 44.01 11.04 27.62
N ALA A 294 43.23 9.96 27.49
CA ALA A 294 41.95 10.01 26.78
C ALA A 294 40.98 10.95 27.51
N THR A 295 40.36 11.86 26.76
CA THR A 295 39.31 12.75 27.27
C THR A 295 38.03 11.98 27.57
N ARG A 296 37.16 12.56 28.41
CA ARG A 296 35.89 11.97 28.82
C ARG A 296 35.02 11.55 27.63
N GLU A 297 34.96 12.39 26.59
CA GLU A 297 34.26 12.09 25.35
C GLU A 297 34.90 10.94 24.57
N GLU A 298 36.23 10.83 24.54
CA GLU A 298 36.93 9.75 23.82
C GLU A 298 36.74 8.38 24.49
N LEU A 299 36.71 8.34 25.82
CA LEU A 299 36.42 7.11 26.57
C LEU A 299 34.96 6.68 26.39
N TRP A 300 34.03 7.63 26.44
CA TRP A 300 32.61 7.38 26.25
C TRP A 300 32.30 6.95 24.81
N LEU A 301 32.88 7.63 23.81
CA LEU A 301 32.81 7.25 22.40
C LEU A 301 33.48 5.89 22.14
N SER A 302 34.58 5.55 22.82
CA SER A 302 35.22 4.24 22.67
C SER A 302 34.34 3.12 23.24
N CYS A 303 33.70 3.34 24.38
CA CYS A 303 32.81 2.36 25.01
C CYS A 303 31.50 2.21 24.22
N ALA A 304 30.91 3.34 23.79
CA ALA A 304 29.74 3.38 22.93
C ALA A 304 30.02 2.76 21.56
N ALA A 305 31.18 3.02 20.95
CA ALA A 305 31.59 2.39 19.68
C ALA A 305 31.80 0.89 19.84
N ARG A 306 32.38 0.42 20.95
CA ARG A 306 32.54 -1.02 21.22
C ARG A 306 31.19 -1.70 21.42
N LEU A 307 30.26 -1.08 22.15
CA LEU A 307 28.88 -1.56 22.29
C LEU A 307 28.13 -1.57 20.96
N ALA A 308 28.23 -0.51 20.17
CA ALA A 308 27.60 -0.40 18.85
C ALA A 308 28.17 -1.42 17.85
N THR A 309 29.49 -1.66 17.85
CA THR A 309 30.14 -2.65 16.98
C THR A 309 29.72 -4.07 17.36
N HIS A 310 29.64 -4.35 18.66
CA HIS A 310 29.27 -5.68 19.16
C HIS A 310 27.77 -5.97 18.98
N MET A 311 26.92 -4.95 19.07
CA MET A 311 25.51 -5.07 18.70
C MET A 311 25.36 -5.23 17.19
N SER A 312 26.02 -4.41 16.35
CA SER A 312 25.97 -4.52 14.88
C SER A 312 26.35 -5.93 14.37
N ALA A 313 27.34 -6.58 15.00
CA ALA A 313 27.71 -7.97 14.71
C ALA A 313 26.61 -9.01 15.05
N GLN A 314 25.78 -8.74 16.05
CA GLN A 314 24.61 -9.57 16.39
C GLN A 314 23.38 -9.27 15.52
N TRP A 315 23.31 -8.11 14.88
CA TRP A 315 22.23 -7.73 13.97
C TRP A 315 22.40 -8.27 12.53
N LEU A 316 23.59 -8.80 12.18
CA LEU A 316 23.93 -9.38 10.86
C LEU A 316 23.82 -10.92 10.79
N GLN A 317 23.38 -11.59 11.86
CA GLN A 317 23.06 -13.04 11.92
C GLN A 317 21.56 -13.24 12.16
#